data_AF-A0A2T7FTW4-F1
#
_entry.id   AF-A0A2T7FTW4-F1
#
_cell.length_a   1.000
_cell.length_b   1.000
_cell.length_c   1.000
_cell.angle_alpha   90.00
_cell.angle_beta   90.00
_cell.angle_gamma   90.00
#
_symmetry.space_group_name_H-M   'P 1'
#
loop_
_entity.id
_entity.type
_entity.pdbx_description
1 polymer ?
#
loop_
_entity_poly.entity_id
_entity_poly.type
_entity_poly.pdbx_seq_one_letter_code
_entity_poly.pdbx_strand_id
1 'polypeptide(L)'
;MKSFPSRTLSYMAFALPLLALPAHAWEVEEIGKITATFDGEAFERSTVIVTDGDLVSPTANLFLTINNISSLSLLTEDGNFVIDADFMSHTPGPETAPISTSVTFVPDGMMQFWVSDGAPEPLEVTFTTLTVEGDEGHAAGSFRGLLCLADDFGSEADPDNCRPIEGTFDTPFFVEE
;
A
#
# COMPACT_ATOMS: atom_id res chain seq x y z
N MET A 1 53.18 62.77 -8.70
CA MET A 1 52.19 61.99 -7.92
C MET A 1 51.95 60.66 -8.63
N LYS A 2 52.34 59.57 -7.96
CA LYS A 2 51.96 58.14 -8.06
C LYS A 2 51.74 57.46 -9.44
N SER A 3 52.66 56.57 -9.79
CA SER A 3 52.45 55.42 -10.70
C SER A 3 51.80 54.25 -9.94
N PHE A 4 50.84 53.55 -10.57
CA PHE A 4 50.30 52.28 -10.09
C PHE A 4 50.71 51.14 -11.05
N PRO A 5 51.15 49.97 -10.55
CA PRO A 5 51.38 48.81 -11.40
C PRO A 5 50.12 47.94 -11.52
N SER A 6 49.83 47.50 -12.75
CA SER A 6 48.81 46.49 -13.06
C SER A 6 49.38 45.09 -12.81
N ARG A 7 48.67 44.27 -12.02
CA ARG A 7 48.93 42.84 -11.86
C ARG A 7 47.67 42.08 -12.25
N THR A 8 47.67 41.49 -13.44
CA THR A 8 46.67 40.52 -13.89
C THR A 8 47.11 39.11 -13.46
N LEU A 9 46.43 38.53 -12.46
CA LEU A 9 46.45 37.10 -12.18
C LEU A 9 45.41 36.44 -13.09
N SER A 10 45.83 35.54 -13.98
CA SER A 10 44.93 34.68 -14.76
C SER A 10 44.88 33.31 -14.11
N TYR A 11 43.74 32.95 -13.53
CA TYR A 11 43.48 31.64 -12.93
C TYR A 11 43.10 30.63 -14.01
N MET A 12 43.83 29.52 -14.05
CA MET A 12 43.56 28.35 -14.90
C MET A 12 42.37 27.57 -14.30
N ALA A 13 41.23 27.56 -14.99
CA ALA A 13 40.06 26.77 -14.58
C ALA A 13 40.21 25.32 -15.09
N PHE A 14 40.33 24.37 -14.16
CA PHE A 14 40.33 22.94 -14.43
C PHE A 14 38.86 22.47 -14.45
N ALA A 15 38.34 22.12 -15.64
CA ALA A 15 36.99 21.58 -15.79
C ALA A 15 36.98 20.09 -15.42
N LEU A 16 36.37 19.75 -14.28
CA LEU A 16 36.08 18.36 -13.88
C LEU A 16 34.84 17.87 -14.67
N PRO A 17 34.92 16.76 -15.44
CA PRO A 17 33.73 16.17 -16.03
C PRO A 17 32.94 15.45 -14.94
N LEU A 18 31.72 15.91 -14.65
CA LEU A 18 30.73 15.15 -13.89
C LEU A 18 30.38 13.88 -14.68
N LEU A 19 30.82 12.72 -14.19
CA LEU A 19 30.27 11.44 -14.61
C LEU A 19 28.88 11.30 -13.97
N ALA A 20 27.83 11.55 -14.75
CA ALA A 20 26.46 11.22 -14.37
C ALA A 20 26.33 9.69 -14.37
N LEU A 21 26.35 9.09 -13.18
CA LEU A 21 25.91 7.71 -13.02
C LEU A 21 24.39 7.68 -13.27
N PRO A 22 23.86 6.68 -13.99
CA PRO A 22 22.43 6.51 -14.10
C PRO A 22 21.87 6.28 -12.69
N ALA A 23 21.08 7.22 -12.20
CA ALA A 23 20.20 6.95 -11.08
C ALA A 23 19.14 5.99 -11.62
N HIS A 24 19.20 4.73 -11.19
CA HIS A 24 18.06 3.83 -11.34
C HIS A 24 16.94 4.43 -10.49
N ALA A 25 16.04 5.17 -11.15
CA ALA A 25 14.87 5.72 -10.51
C ALA A 25 13.82 4.61 -10.51
N TRP A 26 13.31 4.26 -9.34
CA TRP A 26 12.13 3.42 -9.23
C TRP A 26 10.97 4.11 -9.95
N GLU A 27 10.33 3.41 -10.86
CA GLU A 27 9.11 3.87 -11.51
C GLU A 27 7.94 3.38 -10.66
N VAL A 28 7.14 4.32 -10.15
CA VAL A 28 5.93 4.03 -9.36
C VAL A 28 4.73 4.45 -10.21
N GLU A 29 3.89 3.48 -10.53
CA GLU A 29 2.64 3.69 -11.27
C GLU A 29 1.46 3.46 -10.31
N GLU A 30 0.63 4.48 -10.13
CA GLU A 30 -0.65 4.33 -9.41
C GLU A 30 -1.63 3.52 -10.25
N ILE A 31 -2.19 2.46 -9.65
CA ILE A 31 -3.13 1.56 -10.35
C ILE A 31 -4.53 1.59 -9.75
N GLY A 32 -4.67 1.95 -8.48
CA GLY A 32 -5.93 1.94 -7.77
C GLY A 32 -5.93 2.86 -6.56
N LYS A 33 -7.08 2.93 -5.90
CA LYS A 33 -7.32 3.90 -4.83
C LYS A 33 -8.07 3.30 -3.67
N ILE A 34 -7.66 3.68 -2.46
CA ILE A 34 -8.33 3.40 -1.20
C ILE A 34 -8.64 4.74 -0.52
N THR A 35 -9.90 4.93 -0.14
CA THR A 35 -10.33 6.07 0.68
C THR A 35 -10.88 5.54 1.99
N ALA A 36 -10.52 6.17 3.11
CA ALA A 36 -10.94 5.72 4.42
C ALA A 36 -11.12 6.88 5.39
N THR A 37 -11.87 6.64 6.46
CA THR A 37 -12.00 7.52 7.62
C THR A 37 -11.69 6.73 8.88
N PHE A 38 -10.63 7.11 9.58
CA PHE A 38 -10.19 6.49 10.84
C PHE A 38 -10.33 7.50 11.99
N ASP A 39 -11.08 7.15 13.04
CA ASP A 39 -11.35 8.05 14.18
C ASP A 39 -11.84 9.46 13.75
N GLY A 40 -12.59 9.53 12.64
CA GLY A 40 -13.10 10.78 12.07
C GLY A 40 -12.11 11.55 11.17
N GLU A 41 -10.87 11.07 11.01
CA GLU A 41 -9.89 11.64 10.09
C GLU A 41 -9.90 10.88 8.75
N ALA A 42 -10.17 11.61 7.66
CA ALA A 42 -10.22 11.04 6.33
C ALA A 42 -8.83 11.02 5.69
N PHE A 43 -8.52 9.93 4.99
CA PHE A 43 -7.32 9.82 4.17
C PHE A 43 -7.61 9.08 2.85
N GLU A 44 -6.73 9.33 1.89
CA GLU A 44 -6.73 8.70 0.58
C GLU A 44 -5.31 8.19 0.30
N ARG A 45 -5.21 6.98 -0.26
CA ARG A 45 -3.95 6.32 -0.60
C ARG A 45 -4.11 5.53 -1.89
N SER A 46 -3.02 5.36 -2.61
CA SER A 46 -2.97 4.63 -3.87
C SER A 46 -2.44 3.21 -3.65
N THR A 47 -2.95 2.24 -4.40
CA THR A 47 -2.21 1.01 -4.71
C THR A 47 -1.33 1.31 -5.92
N VAL A 48 -0.15 0.71 -5.97
CA VAL A 48 0.87 0.98 -6.99
C VAL A 48 1.50 -0.28 -7.55
N ILE A 49 2.09 -0.15 -8.73
CA ILE A 49 3.14 -1.02 -9.26
C ILE A 49 4.47 -0.31 -9.06
N VAL A 50 5.42 -0.99 -8.42
CA VAL A 50 6.81 -0.51 -8.30
C VAL A 50 7.68 -1.28 -9.28
N THR A 51 8.36 -0.56 -10.16
CA THR A 51 9.30 -1.14 -11.13
C THR A 51 10.73 -0.72 -10.82
N ASP A 52 11.62 -1.70 -10.66
CA ASP A 52 13.06 -1.53 -10.49
C ASP A 52 13.83 -2.39 -11.52
N GLY A 53 14.18 -1.77 -12.65
CA GLY A 53 14.79 -2.48 -13.77
C GLY A 53 13.83 -3.49 -14.39
N ASP A 54 14.14 -4.77 -14.26
CA ASP A 54 13.30 -5.87 -14.75
C ASP A 54 12.35 -6.43 -13.66
N LEU A 55 12.42 -5.91 -12.43
CA LEU A 55 11.54 -6.31 -11.33
C LEU A 55 10.28 -5.44 -11.32
N VAL A 56 9.11 -6.09 -11.36
CA VAL A 56 7.80 -5.45 -11.25
C VAL A 56 7.12 -6.01 -10.01
N SER A 57 6.76 -5.14 -9.06
CA SER A 57 6.15 -5.51 -7.79
C SER A 57 4.84 -4.75 -7.59
N PRO A 58 3.68 -5.35 -7.90
CA PRO A 58 2.39 -4.79 -7.53
C PRO A 58 2.15 -4.86 -6.02
N THR A 59 1.39 -3.89 -5.50
CA THR A 59 0.95 -3.84 -4.09
C THR A 59 -0.45 -4.40 -3.87
N ALA A 60 -1.19 -4.70 -4.94
CA ALA A 60 -2.49 -5.33 -4.89
C ALA A 60 -2.43 -6.70 -5.59
N ASN A 61 -2.64 -7.78 -4.83
CA ASN A 61 -2.43 -9.15 -5.31
C ASN A 61 -3.52 -10.11 -4.82
N LEU A 62 -3.82 -11.13 -5.63
CA LEU A 62 -4.59 -12.31 -5.27
C LEU A 62 -3.66 -13.52 -5.30
N PHE A 63 -3.27 -14.01 -4.13
CA PHE A 63 -2.44 -15.20 -3.99
C PHE A 63 -3.28 -16.46 -4.05
N LEU A 64 -2.97 -17.39 -4.94
CA LEU A 64 -3.64 -18.68 -5.07
C LEU A 64 -2.85 -19.75 -4.31
N THR A 65 -3.44 -20.34 -3.27
CA THR A 65 -2.76 -21.37 -2.48
C THR A 65 -3.24 -22.77 -2.83
N ILE A 66 -2.48 -23.78 -2.39
CA ILE A 66 -2.96 -25.17 -2.43
C ILE A 66 -4.28 -25.31 -1.64
N ASN A 67 -5.17 -26.20 -2.10
CA ASN A 67 -6.52 -26.48 -1.56
C ASN A 67 -7.64 -25.48 -1.91
N ASN A 68 -7.57 -24.79 -3.06
CA ASN A 68 -8.63 -23.90 -3.54
C ASN A 68 -8.94 -22.76 -2.55
N ILE A 69 -7.89 -22.22 -1.94
CA ILE A 69 -7.95 -21.01 -1.11
C ILE A 69 -7.21 -19.90 -1.87
N SER A 70 -7.74 -18.69 -1.79
CA SER A 70 -7.05 -17.50 -2.29
C SER A 70 -7.07 -16.38 -1.26
N SER A 71 -6.04 -15.54 -1.27
CA SER A 71 -5.92 -14.38 -0.39
C SER A 71 -5.75 -13.12 -1.23
N LEU A 72 -6.74 -12.23 -1.20
CA LEU A 72 -6.64 -10.89 -1.76
C LEU A 72 -5.95 -9.99 -0.74
N SER A 73 -4.91 -9.28 -1.14
CA SER A 73 -4.22 -8.28 -0.33
C SER A 73 -4.13 -6.97 -1.10
N LEU A 74 -4.64 -5.89 -0.52
CA LEU A 74 -4.64 -4.54 -1.10
C LEU A 74 -3.79 -3.61 -0.23
N LEU A 75 -2.49 -3.54 -0.51
CA LEU A 75 -1.53 -2.73 0.24
C LEU A 75 -1.38 -1.35 -0.41
N THR A 76 -1.34 -0.29 0.40
CA THR A 76 -1.09 1.07 -0.09
C THR A 76 0.39 1.31 -0.37
N GLU A 77 0.68 2.30 -1.22
CA GLU A 77 2.05 2.65 -1.66
C GLU A 77 3.05 2.92 -0.52
N ASP A 78 2.56 3.43 0.61
CA ASP A 78 3.35 3.76 1.79
C ASP A 78 3.54 2.55 2.72
N GLY A 79 2.89 1.43 2.42
CA GLY A 79 2.89 0.21 3.24
C GLY A 79 2.15 0.34 4.56
N ASN A 80 1.41 1.44 4.76
CA ASN A 80 0.82 1.78 6.04
C ASN A 80 -0.62 1.30 6.18
N PHE A 81 -1.28 0.90 5.10
CA PHE A 81 -2.66 0.44 5.12
C PHE A 81 -2.83 -0.79 4.22
N VAL A 82 -3.40 -1.86 4.77
CA VAL A 82 -3.71 -3.08 4.01
C VAL A 82 -5.10 -3.57 4.33
N ILE A 83 -5.81 -4.01 3.29
CA ILE A 83 -7.05 -4.78 3.37
C ILE A 83 -6.73 -6.20 2.90
N ASP A 84 -6.97 -7.20 3.74
CA ASP A 84 -6.86 -8.60 3.36
C ASP A 84 -8.24 -9.27 3.36
N ALA A 85 -8.46 -10.18 2.41
CA ALA A 85 -9.66 -11.02 2.34
C ALA A 85 -9.30 -12.42 1.83
N ASP A 86 -9.61 -13.44 2.62
CA ASP A 86 -9.40 -14.83 2.25
C ASP A 86 -10.68 -15.47 1.74
N PHE A 87 -10.57 -16.35 0.75
CA PHE A 87 -11.70 -17.04 0.13
C PHE A 87 -11.43 -18.54 0.01
N MET A 88 -12.49 -19.35 0.11
CA MET A 88 -12.45 -20.77 -0.26
C MET A 88 -12.76 -20.97 -1.76
N SER A 89 -12.11 -20.19 -2.61
CA SER A 89 -12.23 -20.27 -4.07
C SER A 89 -10.98 -19.69 -4.72
N HIS A 90 -10.46 -20.28 -5.79
CA HIS A 90 -9.45 -19.62 -6.65
C HIS A 90 -10.04 -18.59 -7.62
N THR A 91 -11.36 -18.55 -7.75
CA THR A 91 -12.07 -17.59 -8.60
C THR A 91 -13.17 -16.93 -7.80
N PRO A 92 -12.84 -16.17 -6.73
CA PRO A 92 -13.86 -15.47 -5.97
C PRO A 92 -14.53 -14.42 -6.86
N GLY A 93 -15.84 -14.29 -6.71
CA GLY A 93 -16.66 -13.24 -7.33
C GLY A 93 -17.26 -12.32 -6.27
N PRO A 94 -18.02 -11.28 -6.68
CA PRO A 94 -18.59 -10.31 -5.74
C PRO A 94 -19.50 -10.94 -4.67
N GLU A 95 -20.19 -12.03 -5.04
CA GLU A 95 -21.10 -12.79 -4.17
C GLU A 95 -20.38 -13.89 -3.37
N THR A 96 -19.06 -14.06 -3.56
CA THR A 96 -18.29 -15.06 -2.80
C THR A 96 -17.97 -14.47 -1.43
N ALA A 97 -18.60 -15.01 -0.39
CA ALA A 97 -18.32 -14.58 0.97
C ALA A 97 -16.86 -14.91 1.34
N PRO A 98 -16.08 -13.93 1.83
CA PRO A 98 -14.77 -14.20 2.38
C PRO A 98 -14.89 -15.03 3.67
N ILE A 99 -13.91 -15.88 3.95
CA ILE A 99 -13.83 -16.64 5.20
C ILE A 99 -13.20 -15.82 6.33
N SER A 100 -12.36 -14.85 5.97
CA SER A 100 -11.75 -13.88 6.86
C SER A 100 -11.50 -12.60 6.08
N THR A 101 -11.60 -11.47 6.79
CA THR A 101 -11.26 -10.15 6.29
C THR A 101 -10.59 -9.38 7.40
N SER A 102 -9.55 -8.63 7.06
CA SER A 102 -8.84 -7.79 8.02
C SER A 102 -8.40 -6.47 7.40
N VAL A 103 -8.22 -5.49 8.28
CA VAL A 103 -7.52 -4.25 7.98
C VAL A 103 -6.41 -4.08 9.01
N THR A 104 -5.22 -3.71 8.53
CA THR A 104 -4.12 -3.22 9.35
C THR A 104 -3.78 -1.80 8.92
N PHE A 105 -3.61 -0.91 9.89
CA PHE A 105 -3.27 0.50 9.66
C PHE A 105 -2.15 0.96 10.60
N VAL A 106 -1.17 1.67 10.05
CA VAL A 106 -0.07 2.31 10.76
C VAL A 106 -0.05 3.79 10.39
N PRO A 107 -0.52 4.69 11.26
CA PRO A 107 -0.50 6.13 10.96
C PRO A 107 0.90 6.67 10.67
N ASP A 108 0.98 7.65 9.77
CA ASP A 108 2.25 8.22 9.32
C ASP A 108 3.12 8.71 10.49
N GLY A 109 4.38 8.28 10.49
CA GLY A 109 5.36 8.67 11.51
C GLY A 109 5.09 8.06 12.90
N MET A 110 4.14 7.15 13.03
CA MET A 110 3.87 6.39 14.24
C MET A 110 4.36 4.95 14.10
N MET A 111 4.58 4.29 15.24
CA MET A 111 4.88 2.85 15.31
C MET A 111 3.71 2.06 15.92
N GLN A 112 2.54 2.68 15.99
CA GLN A 112 1.33 2.07 16.55
C GLN A 112 0.58 1.35 15.46
N PHE A 113 0.27 0.08 15.70
CA PHE A 113 -0.52 -0.73 14.79
C PHE A 113 -1.98 -0.68 15.22
N TRP A 114 -2.87 -0.53 14.25
CA TRP A 114 -4.31 -0.59 14.45
C TRP A 114 -4.83 -1.73 13.59
N VAL A 115 -5.38 -2.77 14.23
CA VAL A 115 -5.77 -4.01 13.57
C VAL A 115 -7.25 -4.30 13.81
N SER A 116 -7.93 -4.84 12.80
CA SER A 116 -9.32 -5.29 12.97
C SER A 116 -9.41 -6.69 13.57
N ASP A 117 -8.36 -7.50 13.42
CA ASP A 117 -8.33 -8.83 14.04
C ASP A 117 -8.27 -8.69 15.57
N GLY A 118 -9.04 -9.52 16.27
CA GLY A 118 -9.23 -9.39 17.72
C GLY A 118 -10.17 -8.25 18.16
N ALA A 119 -10.74 -7.46 17.23
CA ALA A 119 -11.75 -6.47 17.58
C ALA A 119 -13.06 -7.12 18.09
N PRO A 120 -13.86 -6.42 18.92
CA PRO A 120 -15.12 -6.96 19.46
C PRO A 120 -16.15 -7.37 18.39
N GLU A 121 -16.06 -6.78 17.21
CA GLU A 121 -16.93 -7.05 16.06
C GLU A 121 -16.05 -7.33 14.83
N PRO A 122 -16.43 -8.30 13.97
CA PRO A 122 -15.67 -8.59 12.76
C PRO A 122 -15.72 -7.40 11.80
N LEU A 123 -14.65 -7.20 11.04
CA LEU A 123 -14.64 -6.26 9.93
C LEU A 123 -15.66 -6.70 8.87
N GLU A 124 -16.50 -5.77 8.43
CA GLU A 124 -17.40 -5.99 7.29
C GLU A 124 -16.69 -5.49 6.02
N VAL A 125 -16.52 -6.37 5.03
CA VAL A 125 -16.07 -6.02 3.69
C VAL A 125 -17.11 -6.48 2.68
N THR A 126 -17.53 -5.58 1.79
CA THR A 126 -18.47 -5.86 0.72
C THR A 126 -17.83 -5.57 -0.62
N PHE A 127 -17.81 -6.57 -1.51
CA PHE A 127 -17.34 -6.43 -2.87
C PHE A 127 -18.50 -6.08 -3.80
N THR A 128 -18.41 -4.95 -4.47
CA THR A 128 -19.30 -4.60 -5.59
C THR A 128 -18.77 -5.15 -6.91
N THR A 129 -17.44 -5.23 -7.04
CA THR A 129 -16.72 -5.88 -8.12
C THR A 129 -15.63 -6.75 -7.51
N LEU A 130 -15.53 -7.98 -7.99
CA LEU A 130 -14.41 -8.89 -7.75
C LEU A 130 -14.35 -9.83 -8.95
N THR A 131 -13.41 -9.58 -9.85
CA THR A 131 -13.28 -10.32 -11.11
C THR A 131 -11.84 -10.76 -11.30
N VAL A 132 -11.65 -11.98 -11.79
CA VAL A 132 -10.34 -12.54 -12.11
C VAL A 132 -10.33 -12.93 -13.58
N GLU A 133 -9.41 -12.36 -14.35
CA GLU A 133 -9.25 -12.54 -15.79
C GLU A 133 -7.79 -12.86 -16.13
N GLY A 134 -7.43 -14.15 -16.07
CA GLY A 134 -6.05 -14.57 -16.33
C GLY A 134 -5.13 -14.26 -15.15
N ASP A 135 -4.09 -13.47 -15.40
CA ASP A 135 -3.08 -13.00 -14.44
C ASP A 135 -3.43 -11.66 -13.79
N GLU A 136 -4.57 -11.07 -14.15
CA GLU A 136 -5.05 -9.80 -13.63
C GLU A 136 -6.49 -9.94 -13.11
N GLY A 137 -6.89 -8.98 -12.27
CA GLY A 137 -8.24 -8.88 -11.76
C GLY A 137 -8.56 -7.47 -11.29
N HIS A 138 -9.78 -7.29 -10.81
CA HIS A 138 -10.24 -6.01 -10.30
C HIS A 138 -11.15 -6.19 -9.09
N ALA A 139 -10.90 -5.40 -8.05
CA ALA A 139 -11.65 -5.39 -6.81
C ALA A 139 -12.16 -3.96 -6.53
N ALA A 140 -13.46 -3.82 -6.34
CA ALA A 140 -14.07 -2.57 -5.90
C ALA A 140 -15.14 -2.84 -4.83
N GLY A 141 -15.18 -2.03 -3.79
CA GLY A 141 -16.05 -2.29 -2.66
C GLY A 141 -15.94 -1.30 -1.53
N SER A 142 -16.49 -1.69 -0.38
CA SER A 142 -16.48 -0.91 0.85
C SER A 142 -16.13 -1.78 2.04
N PHE A 143 -15.59 -1.16 3.07
CA PHE A 143 -15.31 -1.80 4.33
C PHE A 143 -15.74 -0.92 5.50
N ARG A 144 -16.08 -1.55 6.63
CA ARG A 144 -16.43 -0.87 7.88
C ARG A 144 -16.18 -1.78 9.07
N GLY A 145 -15.69 -1.21 10.17
CA GLY A 145 -15.54 -1.94 11.42
C GLY A 145 -14.83 -1.10 12.48
N LEU A 146 -14.11 -1.79 13.35
CA LEU A 146 -13.25 -1.22 14.37
C LEU A 146 -11.81 -1.66 14.13
N LEU A 147 -10.85 -0.76 14.36
CA LEU A 147 -9.45 -1.14 14.55
C LEU A 147 -9.07 -0.89 15.99
N CYS A 148 -8.43 -1.87 16.60
CA CYS A 148 -7.97 -1.84 17.97
C CYS A 148 -6.46 -1.69 18.00
N LEU A 149 -5.95 -0.96 18.99
CA LEU A 149 -4.51 -0.73 19.13
C LEU A 149 -3.79 -2.05 19.41
N ALA A 150 -2.69 -2.31 18.71
CA ALA A 150 -1.73 -3.36 19.01
C ALA A 150 -0.36 -2.74 19.29
N ASP A 151 0.36 -3.32 20.26
CA ASP A 151 1.65 -2.78 20.73
C ASP A 151 2.74 -2.86 19.63
N ASP A 152 2.70 -3.92 18.82
CA ASP A 152 3.58 -4.14 17.68
C ASP A 152 2.92 -5.02 16.61
N PHE A 153 3.64 -5.27 15.52
CA PHE A 153 3.18 -6.14 14.44
C PHE A 153 3.01 -7.58 14.93
N GLY A 154 1.79 -8.09 14.87
CA GLY A 154 1.44 -9.46 15.26
C GLY A 154 1.13 -9.64 16.74
N SER A 155 1.20 -8.58 17.55
CA SER A 155 0.65 -8.58 18.90
C SER A 155 -0.87 -8.69 18.89
N GLU A 156 -1.42 -9.20 19.99
CA GLU A 156 -2.87 -9.22 20.22
C GLU A 156 -3.41 -7.80 20.35
N ALA A 157 -4.60 -7.56 19.80
CA ALA A 157 -5.26 -6.27 19.86
C ALA A 157 -5.81 -5.97 21.26
N ASP A 158 -5.78 -4.71 21.67
CA ASP A 158 -6.42 -4.22 22.91
C ASP A 158 -7.90 -3.89 22.63
N PRO A 159 -8.86 -4.76 23.03
CA PRO A 159 -10.28 -4.55 22.75
C PRO A 159 -10.89 -3.37 23.52
N ASP A 160 -10.20 -2.84 24.54
CA ASP A 160 -10.63 -1.65 25.28
C ASP A 160 -10.19 -0.34 24.57
N ASN A 161 -9.34 -0.43 23.56
CA ASN A 161 -8.82 0.72 22.82
C ASN A 161 -9.01 0.58 21.31
N CYS A 162 -10.27 0.67 20.88
CA CYS A 162 -10.64 0.61 19.48
C CYS A 162 -11.18 1.94 18.94
N ARG A 163 -11.08 2.11 17.63
CA ARG A 163 -11.55 3.27 16.87
C ARG A 163 -12.28 2.84 15.60
N PRO A 164 -13.31 3.58 15.17
CA PRO A 164 -14.04 3.24 13.97
C PRO A 164 -13.18 3.45 12.71
N ILE A 165 -13.37 2.56 11.76
CA ILE A 165 -12.84 2.64 10.40
C ILE A 165 -13.95 2.38 9.41
N GLU A 166 -14.01 3.19 8.34
CA GLU A 166 -14.87 2.92 7.18
C GLU A 166 -14.25 3.49 5.91
N GLY A 167 -14.55 2.89 4.77
CA GLY A 167 -13.96 3.33 3.51
C GLY A 167 -14.41 2.56 2.29
N THR A 168 -13.79 2.89 1.16
CA THR A 168 -13.99 2.24 -0.14
C THR A 168 -12.65 1.98 -0.82
N PHE A 169 -12.62 0.96 -1.66
CA PHE A 169 -11.48 0.64 -2.52
C PHE A 169 -11.97 0.40 -3.96
N ASP A 170 -11.12 0.73 -4.92
CA ASP A 170 -11.29 0.47 -6.35
C ASP A 170 -9.87 0.29 -6.92
N THR A 171 -9.49 -0.95 -7.20
CA THR A 171 -8.13 -1.28 -7.62
C THR A 171 -8.10 -2.51 -8.52
N PRO A 172 -7.31 -2.49 -9.61
CA PRO A 172 -6.84 -3.72 -10.21
C PRO A 172 -5.93 -4.47 -9.22
N PHE A 173 -5.79 -5.77 -9.42
CA PHE A 173 -4.84 -6.60 -8.69
C PHE A 173 -4.25 -7.66 -9.63
N PHE A 174 -3.12 -8.22 -9.26
CA PHE A 174 -2.44 -9.26 -10.03
C PHE A 174 -2.60 -10.62 -9.35
N VAL A 175 -2.66 -11.69 -10.13
CA VAL A 175 -2.80 -13.05 -9.61
C VAL A 175 -1.43 -13.69 -9.48
N GLU A 176 -1.12 -14.21 -8.29
CA GLU A 176 0.13 -14.90 -8.00
C GLU A 176 -0.14 -16.36 -7.57
N GLU A 177 0.76 -17.28 -7.94
CA GLU A 177 0.67 -18.73 -7.65
C GLU A 177 1.77 -19.24 -6.69
#